data_AF-A0A1Q9CV80-F1
#
_entry.id   AF-A0A1Q9CV80-F1
#
_cell.length_a   1.000
_cell.length_b   1.000
_cell.length_c   1.000
_cell.angle_alpha   90.00
_cell.angle_beta   90.00
_cell.angle_gamma   90.00
#
_symmetry.space_group_name_H-M   'P 1'
#
loop_
_entity.id
_entity.type
_entity.pdbx_description
1 polymer ?
#
loop_
_entity_poly.entity_id
_entity_poly.type
_entity_poly.pdbx_seq_one_letter_code
_entity_poly.pdbx_strand_id
1 'polypeptide(L)'
;MATVKGNLLFKPTNEALTEVHSLLDKIRLGEWLPNGADGTGREAAELLPLIIYSDFEVDDLMAIAQLWEWKLERLKLKGSRARPVIIFGADFAHKDGCTVFEKKLLMARLMLGLEPGRDFQILCSQNSTYYDKTVHPLAEALWDRREASLAVPAEEISRLSHRGDAKPKGEEPEEAELDLYIIAPGRGHLGDLFSVVETRYPDAFERLCKRAHVVMYTGSFNTTGMEPRDLDYVCQIAQSRPLIDISKFVFFGKAEADPVTASADSFASPTLAERLSEAEPLLAAAIFVFAEEFQGNLIRPDKWSLFRGNTLTEEEQSRFREIVPLANDPRGLQKYAESLMRDEGIFEKIASYKQSTVKAFALGTCDAPLCDEVCFLFEWCLANSPEALMEAAGEGGEWWIDPDNGFSGVVTKDRPAPEKARCLDARALQPSMKDPKDQVILQAMRNVLEEYVLRHLASCRRKES
;
A
#
# COMPACT_ATOMS: atom_id res chain seq x y z
N MET A 1 15.84 -7.51 26.08
CA MET A 1 14.68 -7.51 25.18
C MET A 1 14.59 -8.89 24.54
N ALA A 2 13.41 -9.50 24.47
CA ALA A 2 13.25 -10.74 23.71
C ALA A 2 13.50 -10.44 22.22
N THR A 3 14.35 -11.21 21.57
CA THR A 3 14.64 -11.07 20.14
C THR A 3 13.37 -11.48 19.38
N VAL A 4 12.69 -10.51 18.76
CA VAL A 4 11.58 -10.79 17.84
C VAL A 4 12.16 -11.58 16.67
N LYS A 5 11.64 -12.79 16.45
CA LYS A 5 12.00 -13.60 15.27
C LYS A 5 11.22 -13.06 14.07
N GLY A 6 11.88 -12.91 12.93
CA GLY A 6 11.19 -12.71 11.65
C GLY A 6 10.37 -13.94 11.29
N ASN A 7 9.21 -13.74 10.68
CA ASN A 7 8.24 -14.79 10.34
C ASN A 7 8.02 -14.96 8.83
N LEU A 8 8.42 -14.00 7.99
CA LEU A 8 8.27 -14.02 6.54
C LEU A 8 9.49 -14.65 5.85
N LEU A 9 9.74 -15.92 6.14
CA LEU A 9 10.83 -16.70 5.54
C LEU A 9 10.39 -17.37 4.23
N PHE A 10 10.57 -16.68 3.09
CA PHE A 10 10.33 -17.26 1.78
C PHE A 10 11.55 -18.06 1.28
N LYS A 11 11.32 -19.30 0.84
CA LYS A 11 12.35 -20.18 0.26
C LYS A 11 11.90 -20.67 -1.12
N PRO A 12 11.85 -19.77 -2.12
CA PRO A 12 11.39 -20.15 -3.44
C PRO A 12 12.31 -21.21 -4.06
N THR A 13 11.72 -22.11 -4.83
CA THR A 13 12.49 -23.10 -5.59
C THR A 13 13.23 -22.43 -6.75
N ASN A 14 14.31 -23.05 -7.23
CA ASN A 14 15.02 -22.55 -8.42
C ASN A 14 14.10 -22.51 -9.66
N GLU A 15 13.13 -23.42 -9.76
CA GLU A 15 12.13 -23.45 -10.82
C GLU A 15 11.24 -22.20 -10.74
N ALA A 16 10.68 -21.91 -9.57
CA ALA A 16 9.84 -20.72 -9.36
C ALA A 16 10.61 -19.41 -9.62
N LEU A 17 11.87 -19.32 -9.18
CA LEU A 17 12.73 -18.16 -9.47
C LEU A 17 12.98 -18.00 -10.98
N THR A 18 13.29 -19.10 -11.66
CA THR A 18 13.53 -19.08 -13.12
C THR A 18 12.29 -18.63 -13.87
N GLU A 19 11.12 -19.11 -13.48
CA GLU A 19 9.84 -18.72 -14.07
C GLU A 19 9.53 -17.24 -13.79
N VAL A 20 9.69 -16.77 -12.56
CA VAL A 20 9.51 -15.35 -12.20
C VAL A 20 10.41 -14.46 -13.05
N HIS A 21 11.70 -14.78 -13.20
CA HIS A 21 12.60 -13.99 -14.06
C HIS A 21 12.14 -13.98 -15.52
N SER A 22 11.68 -15.12 -16.05
CA SER A 22 11.13 -15.17 -17.40
C SER A 22 9.86 -14.32 -17.56
N LEU A 23 8.97 -14.28 -16.56
CA LEU A 23 7.78 -13.44 -16.57
C LEU A 23 8.14 -11.96 -16.50
N LEU A 24 9.10 -11.58 -15.66
CA LEU A 24 9.59 -10.20 -15.55
C LEU A 24 10.17 -9.70 -16.88
N ASP A 25 10.93 -10.54 -17.60
CA ASP A 25 11.46 -10.19 -18.92
C ASP A 25 10.33 -9.90 -19.92
N LYS A 26 9.26 -10.70 -19.91
CA LYS A 26 8.08 -10.46 -20.77
C LYS A 26 7.36 -9.16 -20.43
N ILE A 27 7.18 -8.86 -19.13
CA ILE A 27 6.57 -7.60 -18.69
C ILE A 27 7.43 -6.43 -19.15
N ARG A 28 8.74 -6.51 -18.98
CA ARG A 28 9.70 -5.47 -19.38
C ARG A 28 9.69 -5.19 -20.88
N LEU A 29 9.47 -6.23 -21.69
CA LEU A 29 9.29 -6.12 -23.14
C LEU A 29 7.91 -5.56 -23.54
N GLY A 30 7.04 -5.27 -22.57
CA GLY A 30 5.71 -4.72 -22.80
C GLY A 30 4.67 -5.76 -23.25
N GLU A 31 4.99 -7.06 -23.21
CA GLU A 31 4.08 -8.12 -23.70
C GLU A 31 2.76 -8.18 -22.93
N TRP A 32 2.75 -7.67 -21.69
CA TRP A 32 1.59 -7.70 -20.80
C TRP A 32 0.81 -6.38 -20.81
N LEU A 33 1.34 -5.35 -21.46
CA LEU A 33 0.59 -4.12 -21.66
C LEU A 33 -0.31 -4.33 -22.90
N PRO A 34 -1.63 -4.12 -22.81
CA PRO A 34 -2.51 -4.31 -23.95
C PRO A 34 -2.03 -3.48 -25.14
N ASN A 35 -2.03 -4.06 -26.35
CA ASN A 35 -1.56 -3.39 -27.57
C ASN A 35 -2.47 -2.24 -28.04
N GLY A 36 -3.61 -2.01 -27.37
CA GLY A 36 -4.52 -0.91 -27.64
C GLY A 36 -5.30 -0.47 -26.40
N ALA A 37 -5.83 0.75 -26.47
CA ALA A 37 -6.74 1.33 -25.47
C ALA A 37 -8.20 0.83 -25.65
N ASP A 38 -8.40 -0.14 -26.54
CA ASP A 38 -9.67 -0.77 -26.80
C ASP A 38 -10.03 -1.69 -25.64
N GLY A 39 -10.65 -1.11 -24.61
CA GLY A 39 -11.32 -1.83 -23.51
C GLY A 39 -12.47 -2.75 -23.96
N THR A 40 -12.49 -3.15 -25.24
CA THR A 40 -13.50 -3.95 -25.94
C THR A 40 -13.51 -5.42 -25.53
N GLY A 41 -12.54 -5.87 -24.71
CA GLY A 41 -12.48 -7.22 -24.14
C GLY A 41 -13.01 -7.38 -22.72
N ARG A 42 -13.50 -6.31 -22.07
CA ARG A 42 -14.12 -6.44 -20.75
C ARG A 42 -15.53 -7.02 -20.90
N GLU A 43 -15.70 -8.31 -20.59
CA GLU A 43 -17.00 -8.73 -20.04
C GLU A 43 -17.34 -7.74 -18.92
N ALA A 44 -18.58 -7.24 -18.89
CA ALA A 44 -19.04 -6.25 -17.92
C ALA A 44 -19.04 -6.88 -16.52
N ALA A 45 -17.84 -7.01 -15.93
CA ALA A 45 -17.67 -7.44 -14.57
C ALA A 45 -18.38 -6.42 -13.68
N GLU A 46 -19.16 -6.94 -12.73
CA GLU A 46 -19.83 -6.11 -11.74
C GLU A 46 -18.76 -5.31 -10.96
N LEU A 47 -18.97 -4.00 -10.79
CA LEU A 47 -18.06 -3.19 -9.98
C LEU A 47 -18.49 -3.23 -8.52
N LEU A 48 -17.57 -3.55 -7.62
CA LEU A 48 -17.75 -3.33 -6.19
C LEU A 48 -17.75 -1.82 -5.89
N PRO A 49 -18.54 -1.35 -4.91
CA PRO A 49 -18.50 0.03 -4.45
C PRO A 49 -17.24 0.26 -3.59
N LEU A 50 -16.08 0.13 -4.24
CA LEU A 50 -14.75 0.17 -3.66
C LEU A 50 -13.78 0.72 -4.72
N ILE A 51 -13.18 1.87 -4.42
CA ILE A 51 -12.14 2.52 -5.23
C ILE A 51 -10.84 2.47 -4.41
N ILE A 52 -9.75 2.04 -5.03
CA ILE A 52 -8.44 1.97 -4.36
C ILE A 52 -7.37 2.63 -5.24
N TYR A 53 -6.67 3.60 -4.66
CA TYR A 53 -5.49 4.24 -5.23
C TYR A 53 -4.25 3.79 -4.45
N SER A 54 -3.26 3.22 -5.14
CA SER A 54 -2.15 2.46 -4.53
C SER A 54 -0.86 2.56 -5.36
N ASP A 55 0.30 2.29 -4.75
CA ASP A 55 1.61 2.23 -5.42
C ASP A 55 2.11 0.78 -5.58
N PHE A 56 1.26 -0.21 -5.25
CA PHE A 56 1.46 -1.65 -5.48
C PHE A 56 2.69 -2.25 -4.77
N GLU A 57 3.09 -1.69 -3.64
CA GLU A 57 3.97 -2.41 -2.71
C GLU A 57 3.30 -3.68 -2.15
N VAL A 58 4.07 -4.53 -1.48
CA VAL A 58 3.58 -5.85 -1.03
C VAL A 58 2.42 -5.69 -0.05
N ASP A 59 2.53 -4.74 0.89
CA ASP A 59 1.51 -4.43 1.87
C ASP A 59 0.28 -3.76 1.27
N ASP A 60 0.46 -2.92 0.26
CA ASP A 60 -0.61 -2.38 -0.58
C ASP A 60 -1.45 -3.50 -1.23
N LEU A 61 -0.78 -4.45 -1.87
CA LEU A 61 -1.46 -5.57 -2.54
C LEU A 61 -2.17 -6.49 -1.53
N MET A 62 -1.57 -6.73 -0.36
CA MET A 62 -2.22 -7.48 0.72
C MET A 62 -3.45 -6.74 1.25
N ALA A 63 -3.35 -5.43 1.48
CA ALA A 63 -4.47 -4.60 1.90
C ALA A 63 -5.61 -4.61 0.87
N ILE A 64 -5.30 -4.49 -0.43
CA ILE A 64 -6.29 -4.60 -1.52
C ILE A 64 -6.99 -5.96 -1.48
N ALA A 65 -6.24 -7.06 -1.38
CA ALA A 65 -6.80 -8.41 -1.32
C ALA A 65 -7.76 -8.59 -0.12
N GLN A 66 -7.34 -8.08 1.04
CA GLN A 66 -8.11 -8.16 2.29
C GLN A 66 -9.38 -7.31 2.23
N LEU A 67 -9.27 -6.04 1.84
CA LEU A 67 -10.40 -5.12 1.68
C LEU A 67 -11.40 -5.62 0.63
N TRP A 68 -10.91 -6.20 -0.47
CA TRP A 68 -11.76 -6.76 -1.51
C TRP A 68 -12.56 -7.95 -0.97
N GLU A 69 -11.91 -8.94 -0.39
CA GLU A 69 -12.60 -10.12 0.16
C GLU A 69 -13.56 -9.73 1.30
N TRP A 70 -13.17 -8.76 2.13
CA TRP A 70 -14.04 -8.17 3.16
C TRP A 70 -15.30 -7.54 2.57
N LYS A 71 -15.17 -6.72 1.52
CA LYS A 71 -16.31 -6.06 0.87
C LYS A 71 -17.24 -7.10 0.21
N LEU A 72 -16.68 -8.14 -0.42
CA LEU A 72 -17.47 -9.25 -0.98
C LEU A 72 -18.28 -9.96 0.10
N GLU A 73 -17.68 -10.24 1.25
CA GLU A 73 -18.37 -10.87 2.38
C GLU A 73 -19.49 -9.97 2.93
N ARG A 74 -19.19 -8.69 3.22
CA ARG A 74 -20.14 -7.72 3.77
C ARG A 74 -21.36 -7.51 2.86
N LEU A 75 -21.15 -7.51 1.56
CA LEU A 75 -22.22 -7.37 0.55
C LEU A 75 -22.87 -8.70 0.17
N LYS A 76 -22.45 -9.83 0.77
CA LYS A 76 -22.94 -11.18 0.46
C LYS A 76 -22.77 -11.54 -1.03
N LEU A 77 -21.71 -11.04 -1.66
CA LEU A 77 -21.34 -11.28 -3.06
C LEU A 77 -20.30 -12.41 -3.19
N LYS A 78 -20.24 -13.34 -2.24
CA LYS A 78 -19.24 -14.42 -2.22
C LYS A 78 -19.36 -15.28 -3.49
N GLY A 79 -18.24 -15.46 -4.19
CA GLY A 79 -18.18 -16.16 -5.48
C GLY A 79 -18.57 -15.30 -6.69
N SER A 80 -18.95 -14.03 -6.49
CA SER A 80 -19.10 -13.07 -7.58
C SER A 80 -17.75 -12.79 -8.25
N ARG A 81 -17.82 -12.39 -9.53
CA ARG A 81 -16.69 -11.81 -10.27
C ARG A 81 -16.55 -10.30 -10.02
N ALA A 82 -17.29 -9.75 -9.04
CA ALA A 82 -17.27 -8.34 -8.76
C ALA A 82 -15.88 -7.87 -8.32
N ARG A 83 -15.43 -6.73 -8.83
CA ARG A 83 -14.09 -6.18 -8.58
C ARG A 83 -14.11 -4.70 -8.20
N PRO A 84 -13.13 -4.22 -7.42
CA PRO A 84 -12.94 -2.79 -7.19
C PRO A 84 -12.48 -2.05 -8.46
N VAL A 85 -12.56 -0.72 -8.39
CA VAL A 85 -11.80 0.18 -9.28
C VAL A 85 -10.43 0.37 -8.67
N ILE A 86 -9.39 -0.13 -9.34
CA ILE A 86 -8.00 -0.04 -8.84
C ILE A 86 -7.19 0.86 -9.77
N ILE A 87 -6.45 1.79 -9.15
CA ILE A 87 -5.55 2.71 -9.81
C ILE A 87 -4.16 2.55 -9.21
N PHE A 88 -3.16 2.29 -10.06
CA PHE A 88 -1.75 2.20 -9.69
C PHE A 88 -1.04 3.52 -10.06
N GLY A 89 -0.58 4.27 -9.06
CA GLY A 89 0.28 5.43 -9.24
C GLY A 89 1.76 5.04 -9.30
N ALA A 90 2.32 4.93 -10.51
CA ALA A 90 3.71 4.55 -10.72
C ALA A 90 4.67 5.75 -10.54
N ASP A 91 5.75 5.54 -9.79
CA ASP A 91 6.81 6.50 -9.47
C ASP A 91 8.18 6.02 -9.98
N PHE A 92 8.38 6.10 -11.30
CA PHE A 92 9.66 5.78 -11.93
C PHE A 92 10.80 6.72 -11.51
N ALA A 93 10.50 7.87 -10.88
CA ALA A 93 11.53 8.79 -10.41
C ALA A 93 12.22 8.30 -9.13
N HIS A 94 11.52 7.53 -8.29
CA HIS A 94 12.08 7.11 -6.99
C HIS A 94 11.96 5.62 -6.69
N LYS A 95 10.78 5.02 -6.83
CA LYS A 95 10.49 3.67 -6.32
C LYS A 95 10.45 2.62 -7.43
N ASP A 96 9.95 2.97 -8.60
CA ASP A 96 9.64 2.01 -9.66
C ASP A 96 10.73 1.95 -10.75
N GLY A 97 11.98 2.26 -10.37
CA GLY A 97 13.13 2.09 -11.25
C GLY A 97 13.55 0.62 -11.41
N CYS A 98 14.58 0.40 -12.24
CA CYS A 98 15.23 -0.90 -12.43
C CYS A 98 14.27 -2.03 -12.87
N THR A 99 13.94 -2.99 -11.99
CA THR A 99 12.90 -4.01 -12.26
C THR A 99 11.76 -4.00 -11.23
N VAL A 100 11.72 -2.98 -10.37
CA VAL A 100 10.72 -2.87 -9.30
C VAL A 100 9.31 -2.75 -9.89
N PHE A 101 9.15 -1.94 -10.94
CA PHE A 101 7.86 -1.76 -11.61
C PHE A 101 7.29 -3.10 -12.11
N GLU A 102 8.08 -3.88 -12.83
CA GLU A 102 7.65 -5.18 -13.36
C GLU A 102 7.29 -6.16 -12.24
N LYS A 103 8.04 -6.14 -11.13
CA LYS A 103 7.74 -6.97 -9.96
C LYS A 103 6.42 -6.59 -9.31
N LYS A 104 6.11 -5.30 -9.20
CA LYS A 104 4.81 -4.83 -8.70
C LYS A 104 3.66 -5.30 -9.60
N LEU A 105 3.81 -5.20 -10.93
CA LEU A 105 2.82 -5.72 -11.88
C LEU A 105 2.66 -7.25 -11.77
N LEU A 106 3.76 -7.99 -11.66
CA LEU A 106 3.73 -9.44 -11.50
C LEU A 106 3.03 -9.84 -10.19
N MET A 107 3.37 -9.19 -9.08
CA MET A 107 2.74 -9.45 -7.79
C MET A 107 1.25 -9.09 -7.82
N ALA A 108 0.85 -7.99 -8.46
CA ALA A 108 -0.57 -7.65 -8.61
C ALA A 108 -1.34 -8.72 -9.39
N ARG A 109 -0.74 -9.25 -10.47
CA ARG A 109 -1.33 -10.35 -11.23
C ARG A 109 -1.46 -11.62 -10.39
N LEU A 110 -0.39 -12.03 -9.72
CA LEU A 110 -0.36 -13.28 -8.95
C LEU A 110 -1.19 -13.20 -7.66
N MET A 111 -1.24 -12.04 -7.01
CA MET A 111 -1.96 -11.85 -5.74
C MET A 111 -3.43 -11.50 -5.95
N LEU A 112 -3.73 -10.60 -6.88
CA LEU A 112 -5.09 -10.06 -7.08
C LEU A 112 -5.82 -10.71 -8.26
N GLY A 113 -5.13 -11.50 -9.09
CA GLY A 113 -5.69 -12.04 -10.33
C GLY A 113 -6.04 -10.96 -11.35
N LEU A 114 -5.29 -9.85 -11.37
CA LEU A 114 -5.58 -8.67 -12.18
C LEU A 114 -4.55 -8.46 -13.30
N GLU A 115 -5.04 -8.02 -14.46
CA GLU A 115 -4.21 -7.68 -15.62
C GLU A 115 -4.03 -6.16 -15.77
N PRO A 116 -2.82 -5.65 -16.01
CA PRO A 116 -2.59 -4.23 -16.23
C PRO A 116 -3.30 -3.72 -17.48
N GLY A 117 -3.91 -2.54 -17.40
CA GLY A 117 -4.67 -1.91 -18.49
C GLY A 117 -6.03 -2.56 -18.76
N ARG A 118 -6.26 -3.80 -18.30
CA ARG A 118 -7.56 -4.47 -18.34
C ARG A 118 -8.29 -4.41 -17.01
N ASP A 119 -7.68 -4.62 -15.87
CA ASP A 119 -8.40 -4.68 -14.59
C ASP A 119 -8.07 -3.51 -13.67
N PHE A 120 -6.87 -2.95 -13.79
CA PHE A 120 -6.46 -1.70 -13.17
C PHE A 120 -5.76 -0.80 -14.18
N GLN A 121 -5.69 0.49 -13.85
CA GLN A 121 -5.06 1.50 -14.71
C GLN A 121 -3.83 2.07 -14.04
N ILE A 122 -2.81 2.36 -14.85
CA ILE A 122 -1.50 2.82 -14.40
C ILE A 122 -1.39 4.29 -14.75
N LEU A 123 -1.12 5.12 -13.75
CA LEU A 123 -0.87 6.54 -13.91
C LEU A 123 0.61 6.80 -13.63
N CYS A 124 1.27 7.57 -14.48
CA CYS A 124 2.65 7.98 -14.29
C CYS A 124 2.85 9.46 -14.63
N SER A 125 4.00 10.01 -14.23
CA SER A 125 4.43 11.37 -14.53
C SER A 125 5.27 11.42 -15.81
N GLN A 126 5.26 12.58 -16.49
CA GLN A 126 6.08 12.79 -17.68
C GLN A 126 7.57 12.85 -17.30
N ASN A 127 8.43 12.21 -18.08
CA ASN A 127 9.89 12.33 -17.96
C ASN A 127 10.44 12.02 -16.55
N SER A 128 9.80 11.10 -15.82
CA SER A 128 10.32 10.59 -14.56
C SER A 128 11.62 9.80 -14.80
N THR A 129 12.75 10.50 -14.72
CA THR A 129 14.08 9.90 -14.71
C THR A 129 14.38 9.38 -13.31
N TYR A 130 14.94 8.18 -13.21
CA TYR A 130 15.43 7.65 -11.95
C TYR A 130 16.68 8.42 -11.48
N TYR A 131 17.13 8.21 -10.24
CA TYR A 131 18.32 8.86 -9.66
C TYR A 131 19.59 8.75 -10.51
N ASP A 132 19.70 7.73 -11.35
CA ASP A 132 20.83 7.51 -12.27
C ASP A 132 20.64 8.13 -13.67
N LYS A 133 19.57 8.93 -13.84
CA LYS A 133 19.14 9.56 -15.09
C LYS A 133 18.73 8.58 -16.19
N THR A 134 18.51 7.31 -15.85
CA THR A 134 17.91 6.36 -16.80
C THR A 134 16.39 6.53 -16.80
N VAL A 135 15.82 6.51 -18.01
CA VAL A 135 14.37 6.47 -18.20
C VAL A 135 13.96 5.00 -18.23
N HIS A 136 12.95 4.65 -17.45
CA HIS A 136 12.42 3.28 -17.45
C HIS A 136 11.85 2.95 -18.85
N PRO A 137 12.12 1.77 -19.44
CA PRO A 137 11.71 1.45 -20.82
C PRO A 137 10.21 1.57 -21.09
N LEU A 138 9.38 1.38 -20.06
CA LEU A 138 7.92 1.46 -20.16
C LEU A 138 7.34 2.85 -19.82
N ALA A 139 8.13 3.79 -19.30
CA ALA A 139 7.60 5.07 -18.80
C ALA A 139 6.97 5.91 -19.92
N GLU A 140 7.64 6.00 -21.08
CA GLU A 140 7.14 6.76 -22.24
C GLU A 140 5.85 6.15 -22.79
N ALA A 141 5.81 4.83 -22.99
CA ALA A 141 4.63 4.13 -23.50
C ALA A 141 3.41 4.26 -22.56
N LEU A 142 3.63 4.29 -21.24
CA LEU A 142 2.57 4.53 -20.26
C LEU A 142 2.11 6.00 -20.26
N TRP A 143 3.05 6.93 -20.38
CA TRP A 143 2.74 8.36 -20.46
C TRP A 143 1.89 8.70 -21.69
N ASP A 144 2.24 8.13 -22.85
CA ASP A 144 1.48 8.32 -24.11
C ASP A 144 0.03 7.85 -24.00
N ARG A 145 -0.27 6.95 -23.05
CA ARG A 145 -1.60 6.39 -22.79
C ARG A 145 -2.32 7.04 -21.61
N ARG A 146 -1.68 7.99 -20.93
CA ARG A 146 -2.16 8.55 -19.66
C ARG A 146 -3.59 9.04 -19.71
N GLU A 147 -3.98 9.77 -20.77
CA GLU A 147 -5.35 10.25 -20.95
C GLU A 147 -6.38 9.11 -20.99
N ALA A 148 -6.05 8.00 -21.66
CA ALA A 148 -6.91 6.81 -21.67
C ALA A 148 -6.92 6.14 -20.29
N SER A 149 -5.77 6.04 -19.63
CA SER A 149 -5.63 5.48 -18.28
C SER A 149 -6.35 6.31 -17.20
N LEU A 150 -6.56 7.61 -17.41
CA LEU A 150 -7.43 8.46 -16.56
C LEU A 150 -8.91 8.31 -16.92
N ALA A 151 -9.24 8.18 -18.20
CA ALA A 151 -10.63 8.10 -18.66
C ALA A 151 -11.35 6.85 -18.18
N VAL A 152 -10.67 5.69 -18.22
CA VAL A 152 -11.27 4.41 -17.80
C VAL A 152 -11.72 4.38 -16.33
N PRO A 153 -10.88 4.69 -15.33
CA PRO A 153 -11.30 4.68 -13.93
C PRO A 153 -12.29 5.82 -13.66
N ALA A 154 -12.18 6.97 -14.33
CA ALA A 154 -13.16 8.05 -14.21
C ALA A 154 -14.57 7.61 -14.64
N GLU A 155 -14.66 6.85 -15.73
CA GLU A 155 -15.94 6.25 -16.17
C GLU A 155 -16.45 5.21 -15.17
N GLU A 156 -15.59 4.36 -14.62
CA GLU A 156 -15.98 3.36 -13.62
C GLU A 156 -16.49 4.00 -12.32
N ILE A 157 -15.78 5.02 -11.83
CA ILE A 157 -16.20 5.85 -10.70
C ILE A 157 -17.57 6.47 -11.00
N SER A 158 -17.76 7.00 -12.21
CA SER A 158 -19.04 7.56 -12.63
C SER A 158 -20.18 6.55 -12.56
N ARG A 159 -19.97 5.33 -13.03
CA ARG A 159 -20.95 4.23 -12.93
C ARG A 159 -21.25 3.85 -11.48
N LEU A 160 -20.23 3.78 -10.62
CA LEU A 160 -20.40 3.49 -9.19
C LEU A 160 -21.20 4.58 -8.48
N SER A 161 -20.94 5.86 -8.76
CA SER A 161 -21.67 6.98 -8.17
C SER A 161 -23.17 6.99 -8.49
N HIS A 162 -23.59 6.36 -9.59
CA HIS A 162 -25.00 6.20 -9.98
C HIS A 162 -25.61 4.87 -9.52
N ARG A 163 -24.82 3.96 -8.93
CA ARG A 163 -25.32 2.68 -8.43
C ARG A 163 -26.30 2.96 -7.28
N GLY A 164 -27.52 2.42 -7.40
CA GLY A 164 -28.62 2.61 -6.43
C GLY A 164 -29.78 3.47 -6.92
N ASP A 165 -29.62 4.21 -8.03
CA ASP A 165 -30.69 5.06 -8.58
C ASP A 165 -31.85 4.25 -9.20
N ALA A 166 -31.61 2.99 -9.55
CA ALA A 166 -32.60 2.09 -10.14
C ALA A 166 -33.33 1.25 -9.07
N LYS A 167 -34.10 1.90 -8.18
CA LYS A 167 -35.14 1.19 -7.39
C LYS A 167 -36.53 1.36 -8.02
N PRO A 168 -37.42 0.36 -7.88
CA PRO A 168 -38.83 0.50 -8.25
C PRO A 168 -39.49 1.67 -7.51
N LYS A 169 -40.44 2.36 -8.15
CA LYS A 169 -41.21 3.46 -7.53
C LYS A 169 -41.80 3.00 -6.18
N GLY A 170 -41.39 3.65 -5.08
CA GLY A 170 -42.01 3.50 -3.75
C GLY A 170 -41.09 3.06 -2.63
N GLU A 171 -39.83 2.71 -2.89
CA GLU A 171 -38.83 2.45 -1.85
C GLU A 171 -37.82 3.60 -1.77
N GLU A 172 -37.43 3.99 -0.56
CA GLU A 172 -36.29 4.89 -0.37
C GLU A 172 -35.01 4.19 -0.87
N PRO A 173 -34.15 4.90 -1.63
CA PRO A 173 -32.86 4.37 -2.03
C PRO A 173 -32.07 4.03 -0.76
N GLU A 174 -31.66 2.76 -0.64
CA GLU A 174 -30.62 2.42 0.31
C GLU A 174 -29.33 2.90 -0.35
N GLU A 175 -28.82 4.05 0.08
CA GLU A 175 -27.62 4.65 -0.50
C GLU A 175 -26.43 3.72 -0.25
N ALA A 176 -26.09 2.90 -1.25
CA ALA A 176 -24.92 2.03 -1.15
C ALA A 176 -23.67 2.91 -0.94
N GLU A 177 -23.01 2.75 0.19
CA GLU A 177 -21.82 3.52 0.52
C GLU A 177 -20.66 3.13 -0.41
N LEU A 178 -19.93 4.14 -0.88
CA LEU A 178 -18.79 3.98 -1.78
C LEU A 178 -17.52 4.24 -0.98
N ASP A 179 -16.65 3.23 -0.86
CA ASP A 179 -15.39 3.43 -0.14
C ASP A 179 -14.31 3.88 -1.12
N LEU A 180 -13.57 4.91 -0.74
CA LEU A 180 -12.38 5.39 -1.43
C LEU A 180 -11.16 5.22 -0.52
N TYR A 181 -10.30 4.26 -0.85
CA TYR A 181 -9.03 4.04 -0.16
C TYR A 181 -7.89 4.70 -0.92
N ILE A 182 -7.12 5.53 -0.21
CA ILE A 182 -5.92 6.18 -0.72
C ILE A 182 -4.75 5.67 0.12
N ILE A 183 -4.05 4.67 -0.40
CA ILE A 183 -2.95 3.97 0.28
C ILE A 183 -1.59 4.26 -0.38
N ALA A 184 -1.52 5.31 -1.20
CA ALA A 184 -0.30 5.75 -1.86
C ALA A 184 -0.22 7.28 -1.97
N PRO A 185 0.97 7.86 -2.18
CA PRO A 185 1.09 9.29 -2.49
C PRO A 185 0.42 9.63 -3.82
N GLY A 186 -0.35 10.72 -3.85
CA GLY A 186 -1.09 11.13 -5.04
C GLY A 186 -0.21 11.59 -6.21
N ARG A 187 0.88 12.33 -5.93
CA ARG A 187 1.83 12.89 -6.93
C ARG A 187 1.13 13.60 -8.09
N GLY A 188 0.04 14.31 -7.80
CA GLY A 188 -0.81 14.99 -8.76
C GLY A 188 -1.74 14.07 -9.56
N HIS A 189 -1.53 12.75 -9.54
CA HIS A 189 -2.33 11.79 -10.31
C HIS A 189 -3.73 11.62 -9.74
N LEU A 190 -3.88 11.73 -8.42
CA LEU A 190 -5.19 11.67 -7.78
C LEU A 190 -6.03 12.91 -8.15
N GLY A 191 -5.42 14.09 -8.12
CA GLY A 191 -6.05 15.33 -8.53
C GLY A 191 -6.40 15.37 -10.01
N ASP A 192 -5.56 14.80 -10.88
CA ASP A 192 -5.88 14.65 -12.30
C ASP A 192 -7.05 13.69 -12.55
N LEU A 193 -7.09 12.54 -11.86
CA LEU A 193 -8.19 11.58 -11.96
C LEU A 193 -9.53 12.24 -11.60
N PHE A 194 -9.61 12.86 -10.43
CA PHE A 194 -10.87 13.45 -9.98
C PHE A 194 -11.26 14.69 -10.76
N SER A 195 -10.29 15.42 -11.33
CA SER A 195 -10.60 16.48 -12.27
C SER A 195 -11.23 15.97 -13.57
N VAL A 196 -10.80 14.80 -14.07
CA VAL A 196 -11.48 14.14 -15.20
C VAL A 196 -12.89 13.70 -14.81
N VAL A 197 -13.10 13.16 -13.60
CA VAL A 197 -14.44 12.80 -13.09
C VAL A 197 -15.34 14.03 -13.01
N GLU A 198 -14.88 15.10 -12.38
CA GLU A 198 -15.62 16.37 -12.22
C GLU A 198 -15.96 17.00 -13.58
N THR A 199 -14.99 17.04 -14.51
CA THR A 199 -15.17 17.70 -15.81
C THR A 199 -16.05 16.90 -16.76
N ARG A 200 -15.86 15.57 -16.84
CA ARG A 200 -16.60 14.72 -17.80
C ARG A 200 -17.91 14.18 -17.25
N TYR A 201 -18.03 14.05 -15.92
CA TYR A 201 -19.17 13.45 -15.24
C TYR A 201 -19.57 14.27 -13.99
N PRO A 202 -19.94 15.56 -14.14
CA PRO A 202 -20.18 16.46 -13.01
C PRO A 202 -21.24 15.92 -12.03
N ASP A 203 -22.33 15.35 -12.52
CA ASP A 203 -23.37 14.75 -11.68
C ASP A 203 -22.85 13.55 -10.86
N ALA A 204 -21.93 12.77 -11.43
CA ALA A 204 -21.32 11.65 -10.73
C ALA A 204 -20.35 12.12 -9.64
N PHE A 205 -19.62 13.21 -9.90
CA PHE A 205 -18.70 13.80 -8.95
C PHE A 205 -19.43 14.42 -7.76
N GLU A 206 -20.54 15.14 -8.00
CA GLU A 206 -21.39 15.66 -6.92
C GLU A 206 -21.93 14.52 -6.03
N ARG A 207 -22.35 13.41 -6.65
CA ARG A 207 -22.80 12.21 -5.91
C ARG A 207 -21.67 11.54 -5.14
N LEU A 208 -20.47 11.47 -5.72
CA LEU A 208 -19.28 10.95 -5.06
C LEU A 208 -19.02 11.74 -3.77
N CYS A 209 -19.01 13.08 -3.82
CA CYS A 209 -18.77 13.94 -2.65
C CYS A 209 -19.82 13.78 -1.54
N LYS A 210 -21.04 13.32 -1.87
CA LYS A 210 -22.13 13.07 -0.90
C LYS A 210 -22.08 11.68 -0.26
N ARG A 211 -21.47 10.71 -0.94
CA ARG A 211 -21.61 9.28 -0.59
C ARG A 211 -20.29 8.61 -0.23
N ALA A 212 -19.16 9.18 -0.63
CA ALA A 212 -17.87 8.58 -0.43
C ALA A 212 -17.51 8.51 1.07
N HIS A 213 -17.09 7.33 1.51
CA HIS A 213 -16.34 7.16 2.74
C HIS A 213 -14.85 7.13 2.37
N VAL A 214 -14.14 8.21 2.68
CA VAL A 214 -12.72 8.36 2.30
C VAL A 214 -11.85 7.86 3.45
N VAL A 215 -11.03 6.85 3.15
CA VAL A 215 -10.02 6.30 4.06
C VAL A 215 -8.65 6.55 3.45
N MET A 216 -7.78 7.23 4.17
CA MET A 216 -6.44 7.56 3.69
C MET A 216 -5.39 7.03 4.65
N TYR A 217 -4.41 6.30 4.12
CA TYR A 217 -3.19 5.99 4.85
C TYR A 217 -2.18 7.14 4.75
N THR A 218 -1.80 7.70 5.90
CA THR A 218 -1.01 8.93 6.03
C THR A 218 0.39 8.67 6.59
N GLY A 219 1.06 7.65 6.07
CA GLY A 219 2.49 7.47 6.30
C GLY A 219 3.31 8.64 5.77
N SER A 220 4.53 8.81 6.29
CA SER A 220 5.41 9.92 5.87
C SER A 220 5.67 9.97 4.37
N PHE A 221 5.80 8.81 3.74
CA PHE A 221 5.97 8.72 2.31
C PHE A 221 4.72 9.19 1.54
N ASN A 222 3.53 8.75 1.97
CA ASN A 222 2.26 9.05 1.31
C ASN A 222 1.97 10.56 1.40
N THR A 223 2.04 11.13 2.60
CA THR A 223 1.72 12.55 2.82
C THR A 223 2.72 13.49 2.14
N THR A 224 4.02 13.17 2.14
CA THR A 224 5.04 14.00 1.46
C THR A 224 4.84 14.02 -0.06
N GLY A 225 4.29 12.95 -0.63
CA GLY A 225 4.04 12.85 -2.07
C GLY A 225 2.69 13.39 -2.52
N MET A 226 1.87 13.99 -1.64
CA MET A 226 0.61 14.62 -2.02
C MET A 226 0.84 16.02 -2.55
N GLU A 227 0.35 16.30 -3.76
CA GLU A 227 0.32 17.67 -4.28
C GLU A 227 -0.89 18.43 -3.73
N PRO A 228 -0.86 19.78 -3.70
CA PRO A 228 -2.00 20.58 -3.24
C PRO A 228 -3.33 20.18 -3.90
N ARG A 229 -3.29 19.90 -5.21
CA ARG A 229 -4.48 19.50 -5.96
C ARG A 229 -5.02 18.12 -5.54
N ASP A 230 -4.15 17.18 -5.18
CA ASP A 230 -4.60 15.89 -4.65
C ASP A 230 -5.40 16.10 -3.37
N LEU A 231 -4.86 16.92 -2.46
CA LEU A 231 -5.46 17.21 -1.16
C LEU A 231 -6.77 17.98 -1.27
N ASP A 232 -6.84 18.95 -2.20
CA ASP A 232 -8.05 19.74 -2.42
C ASP A 232 -9.22 18.81 -2.85
N TYR A 233 -8.97 17.85 -3.76
CA TYR A 233 -9.99 16.85 -4.14
C TYR A 233 -10.33 15.86 -3.02
N VAL A 234 -9.34 15.41 -2.24
CA VAL A 234 -9.60 14.56 -1.06
C VAL A 234 -10.52 15.27 -0.08
N CYS A 235 -10.25 16.53 0.22
CA CYS A 235 -11.09 17.34 1.10
C CYS A 235 -12.49 17.52 0.52
N GLN A 236 -12.60 17.84 -0.77
CA GLN A 236 -13.88 18.02 -1.46
C GLN A 236 -14.75 16.76 -1.42
N ILE A 237 -14.16 15.59 -1.68
CA ILE A 237 -14.88 14.31 -1.64
C ILE A 237 -15.29 13.94 -0.21
N ALA A 238 -14.47 14.28 0.78
CA ALA A 238 -14.73 14.06 2.21
C ALA A 238 -15.59 15.17 2.86
N GLN A 239 -16.26 16.05 2.10
CA GLN A 239 -17.05 17.14 2.69
C GLN A 239 -18.28 16.65 3.47
N SER A 240 -18.91 15.57 3.00
CA SER A 240 -20.16 15.07 3.60
C SER A 240 -19.95 14.17 4.82
N ARG A 241 -18.75 13.61 4.98
CA ARG A 241 -18.43 12.61 5.99
C ARG A 241 -16.98 12.77 6.44
N PRO A 242 -16.65 12.59 7.73
CA PRO A 242 -15.26 12.69 8.17
C PRO A 242 -14.33 11.76 7.38
N LEU A 243 -13.21 12.30 6.90
CA LEU A 243 -12.08 11.52 6.39
C LEU A 243 -11.56 10.60 7.51
N ILE A 244 -11.26 9.34 7.20
CA ILE A 244 -10.53 8.47 8.12
C ILE A 244 -9.04 8.56 7.80
N ASP A 245 -8.29 9.28 8.63
CA ASP A 245 -6.83 9.41 8.58
C ASP A 245 -6.18 8.27 9.38
N ILE A 246 -5.60 7.29 8.70
CA ILE A 246 -4.97 6.12 9.32
C ILE A 246 -3.46 6.23 9.18
N SER A 247 -2.74 6.07 10.30
CA SER A 247 -1.30 5.79 10.25
C SER A 247 -0.97 4.66 11.21
N LYS A 248 -0.04 3.78 10.82
CA LYS A 248 0.38 2.63 11.64
C LYS A 248 0.86 3.08 13.03
N PHE A 249 1.63 4.16 13.05
CA PHE A 249 2.19 4.70 14.29
C PHE A 249 1.09 5.16 15.26
N VAL A 250 0.06 5.88 14.78
CA VAL A 250 -1.02 6.32 15.68
C VAL A 250 -1.96 5.17 16.02
N PHE A 251 -2.29 4.32 15.04
CA PHE A 251 -3.23 3.22 15.22
C PHE A 251 -2.79 2.28 16.36
N PHE A 252 -1.51 1.88 16.36
CA PHE A 252 -0.93 1.02 17.39
C PHE A 252 -0.37 1.80 18.60
N GLY A 253 -0.86 3.02 18.90
CA GLY A 253 -0.55 3.67 20.18
C GLY A 253 0.83 4.32 20.29
N LYS A 254 1.44 4.71 19.17
CA LYS A 254 2.65 5.53 19.10
C LYS A 254 3.85 4.85 19.78
N ALA A 255 4.41 5.49 20.81
CA ALA A 255 5.54 4.97 21.57
C ALA A 255 5.17 3.75 22.43
N GLU A 256 3.88 3.51 22.68
CA GLU A 256 3.39 2.36 23.45
C GLU A 256 3.06 1.15 22.58
N ALA A 257 3.34 1.21 21.27
CA ALA A 257 3.10 0.09 20.37
C ALA A 257 3.82 -1.18 20.83
N ASP A 258 3.11 -2.31 20.74
CA ASP A 258 3.73 -3.61 20.96
C ASP A 258 4.80 -3.86 19.89
N PRO A 259 6.00 -4.35 20.25
CA PRO A 259 7.06 -4.66 19.28
C PRO A 259 6.62 -5.59 18.13
N VAL A 260 5.56 -6.37 18.32
CA VAL A 260 5.02 -7.27 17.30
C VAL A 260 4.37 -6.53 16.12
N THR A 261 3.99 -5.25 16.28
CA THR A 261 3.39 -4.42 15.21
C THR A 261 4.42 -3.56 14.47
N ALA A 262 5.72 -3.83 14.70
CA ALA A 262 6.81 -3.07 14.11
C ALA A 262 6.83 -3.18 12.57
N SER A 263 6.62 -4.36 12.03
CA SER A 263 6.50 -4.65 10.60
C SER A 263 5.60 -5.87 10.34
N ALA A 264 5.24 -6.12 9.09
CA ALA A 264 4.50 -7.33 8.72
C ALA A 264 5.31 -8.59 9.02
N ASP A 265 6.65 -8.54 8.93
CA ASP A 265 7.53 -9.66 9.31
C ASP A 265 7.37 -10.04 10.79
N SER A 266 7.37 -9.06 11.68
CA SER A 266 7.13 -9.31 13.11
C SER A 266 5.67 -9.66 13.42
N PHE A 267 4.72 -9.14 12.64
CA PHE A 267 3.30 -9.28 12.92
C PHE A 267 2.70 -10.56 12.37
N ALA A 268 3.22 -11.10 11.26
CA ALA A 268 2.76 -12.32 10.65
C ALA A 268 2.99 -13.54 11.55
N SER A 269 2.19 -14.59 11.37
CA SER A 269 2.42 -15.88 11.98
C SER A 269 3.67 -16.54 11.40
N PRO A 270 4.39 -17.38 12.18
CA PRO A 270 5.58 -18.09 11.70
C PRO A 270 5.33 -19.02 10.50
N THR A 271 4.07 -19.33 10.17
CA THR A 271 3.69 -20.26 9.10
C THR A 271 3.10 -19.56 7.87
N LEU A 272 2.93 -18.23 7.89
CA LEU A 272 2.33 -17.52 6.76
C LEU A 272 3.14 -17.68 5.47
N ALA A 273 4.46 -17.47 5.53
CA ALA A 273 5.32 -17.60 4.35
C ALA A 273 5.37 -19.02 3.78
N GLU A 274 5.33 -20.04 4.64
CA GLU A 274 5.22 -21.46 4.23
C GLU A 274 3.89 -21.70 3.53
N ARG A 275 2.77 -21.32 4.14
CA ARG A 275 1.43 -21.45 3.56
C ARG A 275 1.27 -20.72 2.24
N LEU A 276 1.84 -19.51 2.13
CA LEU A 276 1.86 -18.75 0.87
C LEU A 276 2.72 -19.45 -0.19
N SER A 277 3.87 -20.01 0.20
CA SER A 277 4.75 -20.73 -0.73
C SER A 277 4.13 -22.03 -1.24
N GLU A 278 3.43 -22.77 -0.38
CA GLU A 278 2.69 -23.97 -0.77
C GLU A 278 1.50 -23.64 -1.65
N ALA A 279 0.79 -22.56 -1.31
CA ALA A 279 -0.36 -22.12 -2.07
C ALA A 279 0.10 -21.58 -3.44
N GLU A 280 0.87 -20.49 -3.46
CA GLU A 280 1.29 -19.74 -4.64
C GLU A 280 2.83 -19.65 -4.73
N PRO A 281 3.52 -20.70 -5.23
CA PRO A 281 4.98 -20.70 -5.30
C PRO A 281 5.57 -19.52 -6.09
N LEU A 282 4.90 -19.11 -7.17
CA LEU A 282 5.33 -17.98 -7.99
C LEU A 282 5.15 -16.64 -7.28
N LEU A 283 4.07 -16.47 -6.51
CA LEU A 283 3.87 -15.26 -5.72
C LEU A 283 4.93 -15.14 -4.63
N ALA A 284 5.21 -16.24 -3.91
CA ALA A 284 6.27 -16.29 -2.91
C ALA A 284 7.64 -15.93 -3.51
N ALA A 285 7.95 -16.47 -4.70
CA ALA A 285 9.17 -16.12 -5.44
C ALA A 285 9.19 -14.65 -5.89
N ALA A 286 8.06 -14.10 -6.35
CA ALA A 286 7.93 -12.70 -6.75
C ALA A 286 8.13 -11.74 -5.56
N ILE A 287 7.51 -12.02 -4.40
CA ILE A 287 7.70 -11.27 -3.15
C ILE A 287 9.18 -11.30 -2.73
N PHE A 288 9.81 -12.47 -2.78
CA PHE A 288 11.22 -12.64 -2.44
C PHE A 288 12.13 -11.75 -3.31
N VAL A 289 12.03 -11.83 -4.64
CA VAL A 289 12.87 -11.02 -5.53
C VAL A 289 12.54 -9.53 -5.50
N PHE A 290 11.29 -9.18 -5.13
CA PHE A 290 10.90 -7.79 -4.85
C PHE A 290 11.59 -7.28 -3.59
N ALA A 291 11.52 -8.02 -2.48
CA ALA A 291 12.14 -7.65 -1.22
C ALA A 291 13.66 -7.44 -1.40
N GLU A 292 14.36 -8.37 -2.05
CA GLU A 292 15.81 -8.26 -2.29
C GLU A 292 16.20 -6.98 -3.03
N GLU A 293 15.43 -6.55 -4.04
CA GLU A 293 15.73 -5.34 -4.79
C GLU A 293 15.22 -4.09 -4.07
N PHE A 294 13.93 -4.04 -3.76
CA PHE A 294 13.28 -2.84 -3.23
C PHE A 294 13.72 -2.54 -1.80
N GLN A 295 13.59 -3.51 -0.89
CA GLN A 295 13.94 -3.32 0.51
C GLN A 295 15.44 -3.41 0.72
N GLY A 296 16.14 -4.28 -0.03
CA GLY A 296 17.59 -4.31 -0.04
C GLY A 296 18.18 -2.94 -0.42
N ASN A 297 17.58 -2.25 -1.39
CA ASN A 297 17.96 -0.88 -1.76
C ASN A 297 17.80 0.13 -0.60
N LEU A 298 16.89 -0.09 0.35
CA LEU A 298 16.74 0.80 1.52
C LEU A 298 17.94 0.75 2.46
N ILE A 299 18.60 -0.41 2.57
CA ILE A 299 19.72 -0.62 3.50
C ILE A 299 21.09 -0.57 2.82
N ARG A 300 21.15 -0.28 1.53
CA ARG A 300 22.42 -0.18 0.80
C ARG A 300 23.37 0.83 1.43
N PRO A 301 24.69 0.55 1.43
CA PRO A 301 25.68 1.38 2.09
C PRO A 301 25.83 2.79 1.49
N ASP A 302 25.47 2.97 0.20
CA ASP A 302 25.52 4.25 -0.49
C ASP A 302 24.28 5.12 -0.26
N LYS A 303 23.26 4.62 0.44
CA LYS A 303 22.09 5.42 0.79
C LYS A 303 22.41 6.38 1.93
N TRP A 304 22.38 7.67 1.61
CA TRP A 304 22.51 8.75 2.59
C TRP A 304 21.54 8.60 3.77
N SER A 305 20.36 8.02 3.54
CA SER A 305 19.32 7.84 4.54
C SER A 305 19.57 6.66 5.49
N LEU A 306 20.62 5.84 5.28
CA LEU A 306 20.93 4.70 6.15
C LEU A 306 21.18 5.13 7.59
N PHE A 307 21.94 6.21 7.77
CA PHE A 307 22.26 6.82 9.07
C PHE A 307 21.58 8.18 9.24
N ARG A 308 20.38 8.38 8.65
CA ARG A 308 19.69 9.69 8.68
C ARG A 308 19.56 10.21 10.12
N GLY A 309 20.14 11.38 10.39
CA GLY A 309 20.10 12.01 11.71
C GLY A 309 21.20 11.55 12.68
N ASN A 310 22.06 10.62 12.28
CA ASN A 310 23.15 10.08 13.08
C ASN A 310 24.50 10.21 12.36
N THR A 311 25.60 10.23 13.11
CA THR A 311 26.96 10.26 12.55
C THR A 311 27.81 9.17 13.17
N LEU A 312 28.49 8.41 12.31
CA LEU A 312 29.44 7.39 12.74
C LEU A 312 30.75 8.04 13.23
N THR A 313 31.33 7.54 14.32
CA THR A 313 32.69 7.91 14.76
C THR A 313 33.75 7.42 13.77
N GLU A 314 34.99 7.87 13.89
CA GLU A 314 36.07 7.41 13.00
C GLU A 314 36.30 5.89 13.08
N GLU A 315 36.20 5.33 14.28
CA GLU A 315 36.31 3.89 14.53
C GLU A 315 35.13 3.13 13.92
N GLU A 316 33.91 3.61 14.09
CA GLU A 316 32.70 3.02 13.50
C GLU A 316 32.74 3.12 11.96
N GLN A 317 33.20 4.23 11.39
CA GLN A 317 33.41 4.35 9.95
C GLN A 317 34.44 3.36 9.44
N SER A 318 35.52 3.10 10.20
CA SER A 318 36.52 2.10 9.84
C SER A 318 35.91 0.70 9.78
N ARG A 319 35.15 0.30 10.81
CA ARG A 319 34.46 -1.00 10.82
C ARG A 319 33.39 -1.08 9.74
N PHE A 320 32.63 -0.01 9.50
CA PHE A 320 31.64 0.04 8.42
C PHE A 320 32.28 -0.16 7.05
N ARG A 321 33.46 0.44 6.78
CA ARG A 321 34.21 0.22 5.53
C ARG A 321 34.60 -1.25 5.30
N GLU A 322 34.79 -2.04 6.36
CA GLU A 322 35.05 -3.48 6.27
C GLU A 322 33.77 -4.29 5.96
N ILE A 323 32.60 -3.78 6.39
CA ILE A 323 31.29 -4.41 6.16
C ILE A 323 30.76 -4.11 4.75
N VAL A 324 30.98 -2.91 4.21
CA VAL A 324 30.46 -2.44 2.91
C VAL A 324 30.67 -3.42 1.73
N PRO A 325 31.84 -4.04 1.54
CA PRO A 325 32.06 -4.98 0.43
C PRO A 325 31.07 -6.16 0.42
N LEU A 326 30.52 -6.55 1.58
CA LEU A 326 29.54 -7.63 1.68
C LEU A 326 28.23 -7.28 0.97
N ALA A 327 27.84 -6.01 0.88
CA ALA A 327 26.59 -5.60 0.22
C ALA A 327 26.58 -5.85 -1.31
N ASN A 328 27.76 -6.05 -1.92
CA ASN A 328 27.91 -6.24 -3.36
C ASN A 328 28.11 -7.72 -3.77
N ASP A 329 28.18 -8.66 -2.82
CA ASP A 329 28.20 -10.10 -3.12
C ASP A 329 26.78 -10.53 -3.57
N PRO A 330 26.62 -11.33 -4.65
CA PRO A 330 25.32 -11.87 -5.08
C PRO A 330 24.53 -12.62 -3.98
N ARG A 331 25.20 -13.10 -2.92
CA ARG A 331 24.55 -13.64 -1.69
C ARG A 331 24.91 -12.82 -0.45
N GLY A 332 25.27 -11.57 -0.69
CA GLY A 332 25.93 -10.68 0.23
C GLY A 332 25.00 -9.90 1.13
N LEU A 333 23.77 -9.64 0.67
CA LEU A 333 22.83 -8.79 1.41
C LEU A 333 22.52 -9.33 2.81
N GLN A 334 22.29 -10.64 2.95
CA GLN A 334 22.11 -11.27 4.26
C GLN A 334 23.36 -11.13 5.14
N LYS A 335 24.55 -11.48 4.62
CA LYS A 335 25.81 -11.37 5.39
C LYS A 335 26.13 -9.93 5.79
N TYR A 336 25.82 -8.97 4.90
CA TYR A 336 25.93 -7.55 5.15
C TYR A 336 25.03 -7.13 6.30
N ALA A 337 23.74 -7.52 6.25
CA ALA A 337 22.77 -7.23 7.30
C ALA A 337 23.14 -7.90 8.65
N GLU A 338 23.60 -9.16 8.62
CA GLU A 338 24.13 -9.85 9.81
C GLU A 338 25.31 -9.11 10.43
N SER A 339 26.22 -8.59 9.60
CA SER A 339 27.40 -7.85 10.05
C SER A 339 27.03 -6.48 10.63
N LEU A 340 26.07 -5.78 10.02
CA LEU A 340 25.50 -4.56 10.59
C LEU A 340 24.85 -4.83 11.95
N MET A 341 24.02 -5.87 12.05
CA MET A 341 23.31 -6.22 13.28
C MET A 341 24.24 -6.67 14.41
N ARG A 342 25.39 -7.27 14.08
CA ARG A 342 26.40 -7.71 15.06
C ARG A 342 27.21 -6.56 15.65
N ASP A 343 27.41 -5.46 14.91
CA ASP A 343 28.11 -4.27 15.41
C ASP A 343 27.10 -3.31 16.08
N GLU A 344 26.90 -3.48 17.39
CA GLU A 344 25.90 -2.72 18.17
C GLU A 344 26.01 -1.20 17.96
N GLY A 345 27.24 -0.66 17.94
CA GLY A 345 27.47 0.78 17.77
C GLY A 345 27.07 1.32 16.39
N ILE A 346 27.28 0.53 15.33
CA ILE A 346 26.78 0.88 13.99
C ILE A 346 25.26 0.70 13.93
N PHE A 347 24.74 -0.42 14.44
CA PHE A 347 23.32 -0.76 14.37
C PHE A 347 22.43 0.26 15.06
N GLU A 348 22.81 0.72 16.26
CA GLU A 348 22.06 1.74 17.01
C GLU A 348 21.93 3.07 16.25
N LYS A 349 22.87 3.37 15.34
CA LYS A 349 22.88 4.58 14.51
C LYS A 349 22.13 4.43 13.20
N ILE A 350 21.77 3.21 12.79
CA ILE A 350 20.89 2.99 11.63
C ILE A 350 19.54 3.64 11.92
N ALA A 351 19.02 4.37 10.94
CA ALA A 351 17.72 5.02 11.04
C ALA A 351 16.65 4.00 11.50
N SER A 352 15.85 4.36 12.51
CA SER A 352 14.95 3.43 13.20
C SER A 352 14.04 2.63 12.26
N TYR A 353 13.47 3.28 11.24
CA TYR A 353 12.61 2.65 10.24
C TYR A 353 13.32 1.66 9.30
N LYS A 354 14.67 1.65 9.27
CA LYS A 354 15.47 0.69 8.50
C LYS A 354 16.00 -0.46 9.35
N GLN A 355 15.95 -0.33 10.67
CA GLN A 355 16.44 -1.38 11.57
C GLN A 355 15.61 -2.66 11.44
N SER A 356 14.31 -2.57 11.16
CA SER A 356 13.46 -3.75 10.85
C SER A 356 13.98 -4.48 9.62
N THR A 357 14.30 -3.73 8.55
CA THR A 357 14.77 -4.29 7.30
C THR A 357 16.14 -4.96 7.45
N VAL A 358 17.07 -4.34 8.19
CA VAL A 358 18.36 -4.97 8.52
C VAL A 358 18.15 -6.26 9.33
N LYS A 359 17.26 -6.24 10.34
CA LYS A 359 16.96 -7.45 11.13
C LYS A 359 16.37 -8.56 10.28
N ALA A 360 15.42 -8.25 9.40
CA ALA A 360 14.77 -9.22 8.53
C ALA A 360 15.80 -9.91 7.62
N PHE A 361 16.60 -9.13 6.88
CA PHE A 361 17.65 -9.69 6.02
C PHE A 361 18.70 -10.46 6.81
N ALA A 362 19.07 -10.02 8.02
CA ALA A 362 20.01 -10.74 8.88
C ALA A 362 19.47 -12.10 9.34
N LEU A 363 18.15 -12.26 9.44
CA LEU A 363 17.48 -13.51 9.78
C LEU A 363 17.11 -14.35 8.54
N GLY A 364 17.39 -13.84 7.34
CA GLY A 364 17.00 -14.46 6.08
C GLY A 364 15.51 -14.35 5.77
N THR A 365 14.77 -13.48 6.48
CA THR A 365 13.36 -13.18 6.20
C THR A 365 13.23 -11.98 5.27
N CYS A 366 12.04 -11.77 4.73
CA CYS A 366 11.67 -10.55 4.04
C CYS A 366 11.03 -9.58 5.04
N ASP A 367 11.43 -8.31 5.00
CA ASP A 367 10.63 -7.30 5.69
C ASP A 367 9.38 -7.02 4.83
N ALA A 368 8.40 -6.35 5.41
CA ALA A 368 7.36 -5.65 4.67
C ALA A 368 6.73 -4.65 5.65
N PRO A 369 6.38 -3.44 5.21
CA PRO A 369 5.64 -2.55 6.09
C PRO A 369 4.29 -3.20 6.44
N LEU A 370 3.78 -2.94 7.64
CA LEU A 370 2.40 -3.33 8.04
C LEU A 370 1.42 -2.19 7.69
N CYS A 371 1.86 -1.20 6.91
CA CYS A 371 1.32 0.15 6.88
C CYS A 371 -0.12 0.19 6.38
N ASP A 372 -0.33 -0.20 5.13
CA ASP A 372 -1.61 -0.06 4.45
C ASP A 372 -2.63 -1.13 4.85
N GLU A 373 -2.15 -2.28 5.32
CA GLU A 373 -2.97 -3.34 5.94
C GLU A 373 -3.73 -2.84 7.19
N VAL A 374 -3.27 -1.76 7.84
CA VAL A 374 -3.99 -1.15 8.96
C VAL A 374 -5.36 -0.62 8.53
N CYS A 375 -5.53 -0.23 7.26
CA CYS A 375 -6.84 0.21 6.75
C CYS A 375 -7.88 -0.92 6.87
N PHE A 376 -7.50 -2.15 6.52
CA PHE A 376 -8.36 -3.31 6.69
C PHE A 376 -8.55 -3.68 8.17
N LEU A 377 -7.50 -3.63 8.99
CA LEU A 377 -7.63 -3.89 10.43
C LEU A 377 -8.61 -2.93 11.11
N PHE A 378 -8.59 -1.65 10.73
CA PHE A 378 -9.55 -0.66 11.22
C PHE A 378 -10.98 -1.06 10.88
N GLU A 379 -11.28 -1.37 9.61
CA GLU A 379 -12.60 -1.82 9.16
C GLU A 379 -13.07 -3.08 9.90
N TRP A 380 -12.17 -4.05 10.06
CA TRP A 380 -12.47 -5.29 10.76
C TRP A 380 -12.77 -5.03 12.24
N CYS A 381 -11.95 -4.21 12.92
CA CYS A 381 -12.17 -3.84 14.32
C CYS A 381 -13.47 -3.06 14.50
N LEU A 382 -13.76 -2.10 13.63
CA LEU A 382 -14.99 -1.33 13.68
C LEU A 382 -16.23 -2.24 13.63
N ALA A 383 -16.17 -3.30 12.83
CA ALA A 383 -17.27 -4.26 12.68
C ALA A 383 -17.34 -5.34 13.77
N ASN A 384 -16.19 -5.81 14.28
CA ASN A 384 -16.12 -7.03 15.11
C ASN A 384 -15.65 -6.80 16.55
N SER A 385 -14.94 -5.71 16.81
CA SER A 385 -14.40 -5.37 18.14
C SER A 385 -14.30 -3.85 18.32
N PRO A 386 -15.42 -3.10 18.17
CA PRO A 386 -15.39 -1.64 18.25
C PRO A 386 -14.88 -1.14 19.60
N GLU A 387 -15.04 -1.90 20.68
CA GLU A 387 -14.52 -1.62 22.02
C GLU A 387 -12.98 -1.63 22.12
N ALA A 388 -12.29 -2.24 21.14
CA ALA A 388 -10.84 -2.23 21.03
C ALA A 388 -10.30 -0.91 20.48
N LEU A 389 -11.17 -0.06 19.91
CA LEU A 389 -10.83 1.27 19.41
C LEU A 389 -11.11 2.32 20.50
N MET A 390 -10.31 3.40 20.54
CA MET A 390 -10.60 4.53 21.42
C MET A 390 -11.93 5.20 21.01
N GLU A 391 -12.80 5.51 21.99
CA GLU A 391 -14.03 6.30 21.79
C GLU A 391 -13.78 7.64 21.07
N ALA A 392 -12.55 8.17 21.16
CA ALA A 392 -12.06 9.34 20.44
C ALA A 392 -12.02 9.21 18.90
N ALA A 393 -12.40 8.06 18.34
CA ALA A 393 -12.87 7.96 16.97
C ALA A 393 -14.16 8.79 16.71
N GLY A 394 -14.81 9.36 17.74
CA GLY A 394 -16.13 10.01 17.61
C GLY A 394 -16.16 11.54 17.44
N GLU A 395 -15.29 12.31 18.10
CA GLU A 395 -15.42 13.79 18.05
C GLU A 395 -14.92 14.34 16.71
N GLY A 396 -13.82 13.79 16.21
CA GLY A 396 -13.15 14.31 15.02
C GLY A 396 -12.72 15.75 15.17
N GLY A 397 -12.15 16.29 14.10
CA GLY A 397 -11.67 17.67 14.11
C GLY A 397 -11.17 18.08 12.73
N GLU A 398 -10.58 19.26 12.66
CA GLU A 398 -9.98 19.75 11.42
C GLU A 398 -8.75 18.90 11.07
N TRP A 399 -8.68 18.44 9.83
CA TRP A 399 -7.56 17.65 9.35
C TRP A 399 -6.34 18.55 9.12
N TRP A 400 -5.16 18.12 9.52
CA TRP A 400 -3.92 18.82 9.23
C TRP A 400 -2.87 17.88 8.64
N ILE A 401 -2.00 18.44 7.80
CA ILE A 401 -0.84 17.76 7.25
C ILE A 401 0.43 18.61 7.39
N ASP A 402 1.57 17.96 7.54
CA ASP A 402 2.90 18.54 7.46
C ASP A 402 3.59 17.90 6.24
N PRO A 403 3.62 18.58 5.08
CA PRO A 403 4.17 18.02 3.85
C PRO A 403 5.70 17.86 3.90
N ASP A 404 6.40 18.61 4.76
CA ASP A 404 7.86 18.55 4.86
C ASP A 404 8.33 17.32 5.64
N ASN A 405 7.59 16.96 6.69
CA ASN A 405 7.91 15.81 7.54
C ASN A 405 7.06 14.57 7.23
N GLY A 406 6.00 14.73 6.43
CA GLY A 406 5.05 13.67 6.10
C GLY A 406 4.14 13.29 7.27
N PHE A 407 3.90 14.18 8.24
CA PHE A 407 2.98 13.88 9.33
C PHE A 407 1.58 14.37 9.00
N SER A 408 0.57 13.75 9.60
CA SER A 408 -0.80 14.24 9.59
C SER A 408 -1.48 13.99 10.93
N GLY A 409 -2.63 14.62 11.11
CA GLY A 409 -3.51 14.30 12.21
C GLY A 409 -4.74 15.17 12.26
N VAL A 410 -5.37 15.15 13.42
CA VAL A 410 -6.65 15.84 13.67
C VAL A 410 -6.46 16.88 14.77
N VAL A 411 -6.88 18.11 14.50
CA VAL A 411 -6.92 19.18 15.49
C VAL A 411 -8.04 18.87 16.48
N THR A 412 -7.67 18.73 17.76
CA THR A 412 -8.63 18.59 18.85
C THR A 412 -8.34 19.63 19.92
N LYS A 413 -9.26 19.81 20.87
CA LYS A 413 -9.08 20.75 21.99
C LYS A 413 -7.76 20.53 22.75
N ASP A 414 -7.33 19.29 22.89
CA ASP A 414 -6.13 18.90 23.63
C ASP A 414 -4.89 18.68 22.72
N ARG A 415 -5.07 18.75 21.39
CA ARG A 415 -4.01 18.51 20.40
C ARG A 415 -4.15 19.53 19.26
N PRO A 416 -3.58 20.74 19.40
CA PRO A 416 -3.53 21.70 18.31
C PRO A 416 -2.65 21.18 17.16
N ALA A 417 -2.85 21.72 15.95
CA ALA A 417 -1.96 21.47 14.83
C ALA A 417 -0.52 21.94 15.14
N PRO A 418 0.51 21.24 14.67
CA PRO A 418 1.89 21.74 14.69
C PRO A 418 2.01 23.08 13.96
N GLU A 419 2.95 23.94 14.37
CA GLU A 419 3.13 25.30 13.80
C GLU A 419 3.35 25.31 12.28
N LYS A 420 4.01 24.28 11.74
CA LYS A 420 4.30 24.14 10.30
C LYS A 420 3.23 23.36 9.53
N ALA A 421 2.22 22.82 10.22
CA ALA A 421 1.19 22.05 9.57
C ALA A 421 0.20 22.96 8.84
N ARG A 422 -0.25 22.53 7.67
CA ARG A 422 -1.39 23.10 6.96
C ARG A 422 -2.66 22.44 7.48
N CYS A 423 -3.56 23.22 8.06
CA CYS A 423 -4.93 22.78 8.31
C CYS A 423 -5.71 22.82 6.99
N LEU A 424 -6.51 21.78 6.76
CA LEU A 424 -7.29 21.56 5.56
C LEU A 424 -8.77 21.63 5.90
N ASP A 425 -9.58 22.11 4.95
CA ASP A 425 -11.04 22.26 5.10
C ASP A 425 -11.75 20.90 4.95
N ALA A 426 -11.40 19.97 5.83
CA ALA A 426 -11.99 18.65 5.93
C ALA A 426 -12.05 18.25 7.41
N ARG A 427 -13.19 17.68 7.82
CA ARG A 427 -13.28 17.00 9.11
C ARG A 427 -12.62 15.63 8.97
N ALA A 428 -11.82 15.23 9.94
CA ALA A 428 -11.19 13.92 9.96
C ALA A 428 -11.32 13.22 11.33
N LEU A 429 -11.20 11.90 11.30
CA LEU A 429 -11.03 10.98 12.41
C LEU A 429 -9.66 10.33 12.30
N GLN A 430 -9.00 10.10 13.42
CA GLN A 430 -7.73 9.36 13.46
C GLN A 430 -7.86 8.19 14.45
N PRO A 431 -8.26 7.00 13.98
CA PRO A 431 -8.51 5.86 14.85
C PRO A 431 -7.23 5.37 15.52
N SER A 432 -7.38 4.87 16.75
CA SER A 432 -6.30 4.23 17.51
C SER A 432 -6.83 3.16 18.44
N MET A 433 -6.00 2.16 18.73
CA MET A 433 -6.33 1.10 19.68
C MET A 433 -6.42 1.68 21.10
N LYS A 434 -7.42 1.21 21.85
CA LYS A 434 -7.63 1.55 23.26
C LYS A 434 -6.53 0.97 24.15
N ASP A 435 -6.15 -0.28 23.91
CA ASP A 435 -4.99 -0.93 24.53
C ASP A 435 -4.07 -1.52 23.45
N PRO A 436 -3.02 -0.80 23.05
CA PRO A 436 -2.09 -1.24 22.00
C PRO A 436 -1.30 -2.51 22.33
N LYS A 437 -1.34 -2.99 23.58
CA LYS A 437 -0.63 -4.20 24.03
C LYS A 437 -1.59 -5.36 24.31
N ASP A 438 -2.88 -5.22 23.99
CA ASP A 438 -3.87 -6.28 24.11
C ASP A 438 -3.53 -7.43 23.15
N GLN A 439 -2.86 -8.45 23.68
CA GLN A 439 -2.42 -9.61 22.92
C GLN A 439 -3.57 -10.42 22.31
N VAL A 440 -4.77 -10.35 22.89
CA VAL A 440 -5.94 -11.07 22.36
C VAL A 440 -6.39 -10.39 21.07
N ILE A 441 -6.54 -9.07 21.10
CA ILE A 441 -6.91 -8.29 19.91
C ILE A 441 -5.81 -8.35 18.85
N LEU A 442 -4.54 -8.19 19.22
CA LEU A 442 -3.42 -8.27 18.27
C LEU A 442 -3.34 -9.65 17.59
N GLN A 443 -3.58 -10.73 18.34
CA GLN A 443 -3.61 -12.08 17.76
C GLN A 443 -4.82 -12.27 16.82
N ALA A 444 -5.98 -11.68 17.15
CA ALA A 444 -7.17 -11.72 16.28
C ALA A 444 -6.93 -10.94 14.97
N MET A 445 -6.35 -9.74 15.07
CA MET A 445 -5.93 -8.92 13.92
C MET A 445 -4.95 -9.68 13.01
N ARG A 446 -3.92 -10.32 13.58
CA ARG A 446 -2.99 -11.16 12.82
C ARG A 446 -3.72 -12.26 12.07
N ASN A 447 -4.57 -13.02 12.77
CA ASN A 447 -5.28 -14.15 12.19
C ASN A 447 -6.16 -13.70 11.01
N VAL A 448 -6.83 -12.55 11.12
CA VAL A 448 -7.74 -12.09 10.09
C VAL A 448 -7.01 -11.54 8.86
N LEU A 449 -5.85 -10.87 9.00
CA LEU A 449 -5.02 -10.48 7.86
C LEU A 449 -4.65 -11.69 7.00
N GLU A 450 -4.14 -12.73 7.66
CA GLU A 450 -3.71 -13.96 7.00
C GLU A 450 -4.87 -14.73 6.40
N GLU A 451 -5.99 -14.80 7.13
CA GLU A 451 -7.18 -15.50 6.65
C GLU A 451 -7.70 -14.86 5.36
N TYR A 452 -7.84 -13.54 5.32
CA TYR A 452 -8.45 -12.84 4.19
C TYR A 452 -7.53 -12.85 2.96
N VAL A 453 -6.22 -12.67 3.12
CA VAL A 453 -5.29 -12.76 1.98
C VAL A 453 -5.30 -14.18 1.37
N LEU A 454 -5.26 -15.23 2.20
CA LEU A 454 -5.28 -16.61 1.71
C LEU A 454 -6.63 -17.00 1.11
N ARG A 455 -7.74 -16.50 1.68
CA ARG A 455 -9.07 -16.69 1.13
C ARG A 455 -9.20 -16.02 -0.24
N HIS A 456 -8.65 -14.82 -0.40
CA HIS A 456 -8.61 -14.10 -1.68
C HIS A 456 -7.85 -14.90 -2.74
N LEU A 457 -6.63 -15.36 -2.43
CA LEU A 457 -5.82 -16.19 -3.35
C LEU A 457 -6.57 -17.46 -3.81
N ALA A 458 -7.22 -18.15 -2.87
CA ALA A 458 -8.07 -19.31 -3.19
C ALA A 458 -9.28 -18.96 -4.08
N SER A 459 -9.76 -17.71 -4.04
CA SER A 459 -10.82 -17.22 -4.92
C SER A 459 -10.32 -16.97 -6.35
N CYS A 460 -9.07 -16.50 -6.51
CA CYS A 460 -8.47 -16.22 -7.80
C CYS A 460 -8.25 -17.51 -8.62
N ARG A 461 -7.73 -18.58 -8.01
CA ARG A 461 -7.52 -19.87 -8.70
C ARG A 461 -8.78 -20.49 -9.27
N ARG A 462 -9.91 -20.39 -8.56
CA ARG A 462 -11.19 -20.95 -9.00
C ARG A 462 -11.72 -20.28 -10.27
N LYS A 463 -11.17 -19.13 -10.68
CA LYS A 463 -11.55 -18.45 -11.91
C LYS A 463 -10.75 -18.98 -13.12
N GLU A 464 -9.63 -19.65 -12.90
CA GLU A 464 -8.76 -20.20 -13.95
C GLU A 464 -9.10 -21.66 -14.32
N SER A 465 -9.69 -22.40 -13.37
CA SER A 465 -10.26 -23.74 -13.59
C SER A 465 -11.65 -23.68 -14.19
#